data_AF-A0A5C6A6N2-F1
#
_entry.id   AF-A0A5C6A6N2-F1
#
_cell.length_a   1.000
_cell.length_b   1.000
_cell.length_c   1.000
_cell.angle_alpha   90.00
_cell.angle_beta   90.00
_cell.angle_gamma   90.00
#
_symmetry.space_group_name_H-M   'P 1'
#
loop_
_entity.id
_entity.type
_entity.pdbx_description
1 polymer ?
#
loop_
_entity_poly.entity_id
_entity_poly.type
_entity_poly.pdbx_seq_one_letter_code
_entity_poly.pdbx_strand_id
1 'polypeptide(L)'
;MSSDPTSQSSPNPKRTLPTCPFPTRQQHAEFHAILRAARLTGVPMDLGGRSIDELEMRTSWTDEMPETYMASLVAFVTTGRSDLALERLQLSNDIDAALTTVTRSVWLYLSLMLIVAAIGMVVFAKFSTPTIEAMRADMALLPKASVGIGPTSLNRGISATYLYAAALVCAFGSLAIVVLIGTTRFAAESVAWIGGNRYRSTRNAAFAEKMLRSRLNDRSTSGLSHEYLQSLAASRLIRLRVLAPMILIILLGGGGAMAYGWLLFSPLVSLIYDLSESVIWSTQ
;
A
#
# COMPACT_ATOMS: atom_id res chain seq x y z
N MET A 1 -21.77 12.45 36.99
CA MET A 1 -21.71 13.61 36.07
C MET A 1 -20.46 13.44 35.23
N SER A 2 -20.59 12.84 34.05
CA SER A 2 -19.49 12.69 33.07
C SER A 2 -20.07 13.10 31.72
N SER A 3 -19.67 14.27 31.26
CA SER A 3 -20.08 14.87 30.00
C SER A 3 -19.16 14.37 28.90
N ASP A 4 -19.66 13.47 28.05
CA ASP A 4 -19.01 13.06 26.79
C ASP A 4 -19.13 14.18 25.75
N PRO A 5 -18.02 14.74 25.26
CA PRO A 5 -18.03 15.65 24.12
C PRO A 5 -17.27 14.97 22.99
N THR A 6 -17.95 14.37 22.00
CA THR A 6 -17.50 14.24 20.59
C THR A 6 -18.32 13.20 19.80
N SER A 7 -19.55 13.55 19.45
CA SER A 7 -20.18 13.02 18.24
C SER A 7 -20.71 14.16 17.39
N GLN A 8 -19.81 15.06 16.97
CA GLN A 8 -20.10 15.92 15.82
C GLN A 8 -20.05 15.03 14.58
N SER A 9 -21.18 14.39 14.27
CA SER A 9 -21.44 13.89 12.93
C SER A 9 -21.45 15.13 12.03
N SER A 10 -20.31 15.44 11.43
CA SER A 10 -20.22 16.48 10.41
C SER A 10 -21.30 16.15 9.38
N PRO A 11 -22.34 16.99 9.19
CA PRO A 11 -23.37 16.73 8.21
C PRO A 11 -22.63 16.62 6.89
N ASN A 12 -22.60 15.42 6.32
CA ASN A 12 -21.97 15.16 5.04
C ASN A 12 -22.67 16.10 4.08
N PRO A 13 -22.05 17.22 3.67
CA PRO A 13 -22.75 18.16 2.82
C PRO A 13 -22.92 17.35 1.54
N LYS A 14 -24.17 16.94 1.26
CA LYS A 14 -24.56 16.51 -0.08
C LYS A 14 -24.11 17.67 -0.95
N ARG A 15 -22.93 17.52 -1.53
CA ARG A 15 -22.23 18.52 -2.30
C ARG A 15 -23.14 18.67 -3.49
N THR A 16 -24.08 19.60 -3.41
CA THR A 16 -24.94 19.98 -4.52
C THR A 16 -23.96 20.50 -5.54
N LEU A 17 -23.53 19.60 -6.43
CA LEU A 17 -22.68 19.93 -7.54
C LEU A 17 -23.34 21.12 -8.22
N PRO A 18 -22.60 22.20 -8.51
CA PRO A 18 -23.15 23.32 -9.25
C PRO A 18 -23.87 22.73 -10.46
N THR A 19 -25.13 23.11 -10.64
CA THR A 19 -25.99 22.64 -11.73
C THR A 19 -25.34 23.03 -13.05
N CYS A 20 -24.45 22.18 -13.53
CA CYS A 20 -23.88 22.30 -14.85
C CYS A 20 -25.03 22.11 -15.85
N PRO A 21 -25.15 22.96 -16.88
CA PRO A 21 -26.14 22.75 -17.91
C PRO A 21 -25.95 21.33 -18.48
N PHE A 22 -27.05 20.59 -18.58
CA PHE A 22 -27.01 19.25 -19.17
C PHE A 22 -26.46 19.35 -20.59
N PRO A 23 -25.45 18.55 -20.96
CA PRO A 23 -24.90 18.55 -22.30
C PRO A 23 -25.99 18.24 -23.33
N THR A 24 -25.97 18.96 -24.46
CA THR A 24 -26.91 18.70 -25.54
C THR A 24 -26.60 17.34 -26.18
N ARG A 25 -27.61 16.69 -26.78
CA ARG A 25 -27.44 15.43 -27.50
C ARG A 25 -26.35 15.53 -28.58
N GLN A 26 -26.21 16.70 -29.20
CA GLN A 26 -25.17 16.98 -30.19
C GLN A 26 -23.77 17.00 -29.56
N GLN A 27 -23.57 17.71 -28.44
CA GLN A 27 -22.28 17.73 -27.73
C GLN A 27 -21.86 16.33 -27.28
N HIS A 28 -22.82 15.51 -26.86
CA HIS A 28 -22.56 14.12 -26.50
C HIS A 28 -22.11 13.30 -27.72
N ALA A 29 -22.80 13.44 -28.86
CA ALA A 29 -22.41 12.75 -30.10
C ALA A 29 -21.01 13.17 -30.60
N GLU A 30 -20.69 14.46 -30.52
CA GLU A 30 -19.36 14.99 -30.84
C GLU A 30 -18.29 14.44 -29.89
N PHE A 31 -18.59 14.37 -28.60
CA PHE A 31 -17.68 13.79 -27.61
C PHE A 31 -17.43 12.29 -27.87
N HIS A 32 -18.46 11.51 -28.19
CA HIS A 32 -18.30 10.10 -28.57
C HIS A 32 -17.46 9.92 -29.84
N ALA A 33 -17.61 10.80 -30.83
CA ALA A 33 -16.76 10.78 -32.02
C ALA A 33 -15.27 10.99 -31.66
N ILE A 34 -14.99 11.91 -30.74
CA ILE A 34 -13.63 12.14 -30.20
C ILE A 34 -13.11 10.89 -29.48
N LEU A 35 -13.92 10.24 -28.63
CA LEU A 35 -13.52 9.02 -27.93
C LEU A 35 -13.21 7.87 -28.88
N ARG A 36 -14.00 7.72 -29.97
CA ARG A 36 -13.71 6.73 -31.02
C ARG A 36 -12.39 7.03 -31.70
N ALA A 37 -12.13 8.29 -32.06
CA ALA A 37 -10.87 8.70 -32.67
C ALA A 37 -9.67 8.45 -31.72
N ALA A 38 -9.82 8.73 -30.42
CA ALA A 38 -8.81 8.43 -29.41
C ALA A 38 -8.56 6.92 -29.24
N ARG A 39 -9.62 6.09 -29.31
CA ARG A 39 -9.49 4.63 -29.28
C ARG A 39 -8.73 4.10 -30.51
N LEU A 40 -9.01 4.64 -31.69
CA LEU A 40 -8.32 4.27 -32.93
C LEU A 40 -6.83 4.65 -32.92
N THR A 41 -6.47 5.71 -32.19
CA THR A 41 -5.07 6.13 -32.01
C THR A 41 -4.34 5.39 -30.88
N GLY A 42 -5.01 4.44 -30.21
CA GLY A 42 -4.41 3.62 -29.15
C GLY A 42 -4.20 4.37 -27.83
N VAL A 43 -4.90 5.49 -27.63
CA VAL A 43 -4.80 6.27 -26.40
C VAL A 43 -5.43 5.48 -25.23
N PRO A 44 -4.69 5.23 -24.12
CA PRO A 44 -5.25 4.55 -22.96
C PRO A 44 -6.25 5.48 -22.24
N MET A 45 -7.53 5.12 -22.24
CA MET A 45 -8.60 5.88 -21.58
C MET A 45 -9.23 5.05 -20.46
N ASP A 46 -9.39 5.66 -19.28
CA ASP A 46 -10.10 5.05 -18.17
C ASP A 46 -11.59 5.42 -18.19
N LEU A 47 -12.40 4.48 -18.66
CA LEU A 47 -13.85 4.58 -18.72
C LEU A 47 -14.53 3.91 -17.52
N GLY A 48 -13.81 3.73 -16.40
CA GLY A 48 -14.34 3.06 -15.21
C GLY A 48 -14.62 1.57 -15.45
N GLY A 49 -13.81 0.93 -16.30
CA GLY A 49 -13.95 -0.49 -16.65
C GLY A 49 -15.06 -0.81 -17.67
N ARG A 50 -15.75 0.19 -18.21
CA ARG A 50 -16.78 0.02 -19.24
C ARG A 50 -16.23 0.22 -20.65
N SER A 51 -16.83 -0.44 -21.63
CA SER A 51 -16.48 -0.21 -23.04
C SER A 51 -17.15 1.06 -23.60
N ILE A 52 -16.61 1.65 -24.67
CA ILE A 52 -17.25 2.78 -25.35
C ILE A 52 -18.65 2.38 -25.85
N ASP A 53 -18.77 1.14 -26.35
CA ASP A 53 -20.00 0.61 -26.92
C ASP A 53 -21.10 0.47 -25.84
N GLU A 54 -20.74 0.05 -24.63
CA GLU A 54 -21.65 0.04 -23.46
C GLU A 54 -22.09 1.45 -23.05
N LEU A 55 -21.19 2.42 -23.09
CA LEU A 55 -21.51 3.82 -22.77
C LEU A 55 -22.44 4.44 -23.82
N GLU A 56 -22.35 4.01 -25.08
CA GLU A 56 -23.20 4.49 -26.16
C GLU A 56 -24.61 3.87 -26.12
N MET A 57 -24.71 2.58 -25.76
CA MET A 57 -26.01 1.90 -25.59
C MET A 57 -26.83 2.48 -24.44
N ARG A 58 -26.18 3.08 -23.43
CA ARG A 58 -26.85 3.81 -22.35
C ARG A 58 -27.37 5.16 -22.86
N THR A 59 -28.55 5.10 -23.45
CA THR A 59 -29.29 6.27 -23.97
C THR A 59 -29.93 7.13 -22.89
N SER A 60 -30.09 6.59 -21.67
CA SER A 60 -30.67 7.33 -20.55
C SER A 60 -29.59 7.99 -19.68
N TRP A 61 -29.63 9.33 -19.59
CA TRP A 61 -28.75 10.14 -18.73
C TRP A 61 -28.89 9.85 -17.23
N THR A 62 -29.95 9.12 -16.86
CA THR A 62 -30.28 8.74 -15.48
C THR A 62 -29.48 7.55 -14.98
N ASP A 63 -28.83 6.83 -15.88
CA ASP A 63 -28.09 5.62 -15.57
C ASP A 63 -26.70 5.99 -15.06
N GLU A 64 -26.28 5.49 -13.89
CA GLU A 64 -25.01 5.87 -13.23
C GLU A 64 -23.81 5.73 -14.20
N MET A 65 -23.35 6.88 -14.71
CA MET A 65 -22.17 6.98 -15.56
C MET A 65 -20.91 7.03 -14.68
N PRO A 66 -19.78 6.46 -15.14
CA PRO A 66 -18.51 6.59 -14.42
C PRO A 66 -18.15 8.06 -14.16
N GLU A 67 -17.67 8.36 -12.95
CA GLU A 67 -17.31 9.73 -12.55
C GLU A 67 -16.23 10.34 -13.47
N THR A 68 -15.28 9.53 -13.93
CA THR A 68 -14.23 9.95 -14.87
C THR A 68 -14.80 10.39 -16.21
N TYR A 69 -15.76 9.62 -16.75
CA TYR A 69 -16.47 9.97 -17.98
C TYR A 69 -17.21 11.29 -17.81
N MET A 70 -18.01 11.43 -16.75
CA MET A 70 -18.77 12.66 -16.49
C MET A 70 -17.86 13.89 -16.32
N ALA A 71 -16.75 13.75 -15.58
CA ALA A 71 -15.79 14.84 -15.41
C ALA A 71 -15.14 15.26 -16.74
N SER A 72 -14.83 14.31 -17.62
CA SER A 72 -14.27 14.59 -18.95
C SER A 72 -15.27 15.24 -19.90
N LEU A 73 -16.54 14.80 -19.87
CA LEU A 73 -17.62 15.40 -20.65
C LEU A 73 -17.88 16.84 -20.20
N VAL A 74 -17.92 17.09 -18.88
CA VAL A 74 -18.04 18.45 -18.35
C VAL A 74 -16.84 19.31 -18.78
N ALA A 75 -15.63 18.75 -18.81
CA ALA A 75 -14.45 19.45 -19.31
C ALA A 75 -14.57 19.84 -20.78
N PHE A 76 -15.04 18.92 -21.62
CA PHE A 76 -15.30 19.17 -23.03
C PHE A 76 -16.36 20.26 -23.23
N VAL A 77 -17.52 20.15 -22.57
CA VAL A 77 -18.66 21.08 -22.73
C VAL A 77 -18.30 22.50 -22.30
N THR A 78 -17.51 22.63 -21.23
CA THR A 78 -17.17 23.94 -20.67
C THR A 78 -16.02 24.65 -21.38
N THR A 79 -15.09 23.90 -22.00
CA THR A 79 -13.92 24.48 -22.67
C THR A 79 -14.03 24.45 -24.18
N GLY A 80 -14.85 23.57 -24.75
CA GLY A 80 -14.91 23.30 -26.19
C GLY A 80 -13.66 22.60 -26.74
N ARG A 81 -12.73 22.16 -25.87
CA ARG A 81 -11.46 21.56 -26.30
C ARG A 81 -11.42 20.06 -26.01
N SER A 82 -11.16 19.28 -27.06
CA SER A 82 -11.06 17.82 -26.99
C SER A 82 -9.78 17.33 -26.31
N ASP A 83 -8.69 18.08 -26.43
CA ASP A 83 -7.39 17.79 -25.83
C ASP A 83 -7.46 17.67 -24.30
N LEU A 84 -8.13 18.61 -23.64
CA LEU A 84 -8.31 18.62 -22.19
C LEU A 84 -9.21 17.48 -21.72
N ALA A 85 -10.26 17.17 -22.47
CA ALA A 85 -11.17 16.08 -22.11
C ALA A 85 -10.46 14.71 -22.19
N LEU A 86 -9.63 14.52 -23.23
CA LEU A 86 -8.80 13.32 -23.38
C LEU A 86 -7.71 13.25 -22.31
N GLU A 87 -7.04 14.38 -22.02
CA GLU A 87 -6.07 14.45 -20.92
C GLU A 87 -6.71 14.08 -19.58
N ARG A 88 -7.97 14.49 -19.34
CA ARG A 88 -8.69 14.10 -18.11
C ARG A 88 -8.90 12.58 -18.02
N LEU A 89 -9.22 11.92 -19.14
CA LEU A 89 -9.41 10.46 -19.22
C LEU A 89 -8.10 9.68 -19.12
N GLN A 90 -6.99 10.27 -19.56
CA GLN A 90 -5.65 9.72 -19.37
C GLN A 90 -5.12 9.94 -17.95
N LEU A 91 -5.56 11.01 -17.27
CA LEU A 91 -4.99 11.43 -15.99
C LEU A 91 -5.05 10.33 -14.92
N SER A 92 -6.10 9.52 -14.87
CA SER A 92 -6.16 8.40 -13.91
C SER A 92 -5.15 7.31 -14.25
N ASN A 93 -5.04 6.93 -15.53
CA ASN A 93 -4.04 5.97 -16.01
C ASN A 93 -2.61 6.46 -15.72
N ASP A 94 -2.32 7.73 -15.96
CA ASP A 94 -1.01 8.33 -15.69
C ASP A 94 -0.68 8.35 -14.19
N ILE A 95 -1.67 8.70 -13.36
CA ILE A 95 -1.52 8.66 -11.90
C ILE A 95 -1.22 7.23 -11.45
N ASP A 96 -1.98 6.25 -11.94
CA ASP A 96 -1.84 4.86 -11.53
C ASP A 96 -0.53 4.27 -12.05
N ALA A 97 -0.10 4.60 -13.27
CA ALA A 97 1.21 4.20 -13.79
C ALA A 97 2.36 4.78 -12.96
N ALA A 98 2.27 6.07 -12.58
CA ALA A 98 3.26 6.72 -11.73
C ALA A 98 3.33 6.08 -10.33
N LEU A 99 2.18 5.83 -9.71
CA LEU A 99 2.11 5.17 -8.41
C LEU A 99 2.61 3.73 -8.47
N THR A 100 2.22 2.97 -9.51
CA THR A 100 2.65 1.58 -9.70
C THR A 100 4.17 1.48 -9.87
N THR A 101 4.77 2.42 -10.61
CA THR A 101 6.23 2.45 -10.82
C THR A 101 6.99 2.66 -9.51
N VAL A 102 6.55 3.60 -8.68
CA VAL A 102 7.14 3.84 -7.35
C VAL A 102 7.01 2.59 -6.47
N THR A 103 5.82 1.99 -6.49
CA THR A 103 5.44 0.88 -5.62
C THR A 103 6.19 -0.39 -5.98
N ARG A 104 6.35 -0.67 -7.28
CA ARG A 104 7.09 -1.84 -7.79
C ARG A 104 8.53 -1.86 -7.28
N SER A 105 9.22 -0.71 -7.26
CA SER A 105 10.59 -0.63 -6.73
C SER A 105 10.65 -0.95 -5.23
N VAL A 106 9.68 -0.46 -4.45
CA VAL A 106 9.64 -0.69 -2.99
C VAL A 106 9.37 -2.16 -2.69
N TRP A 107 8.41 -2.77 -3.37
CA TRP A 107 8.10 -4.18 -3.16
C TRP A 107 9.21 -5.11 -3.64
N LEU A 108 9.91 -4.79 -4.72
CA LEU A 108 11.08 -5.56 -5.17
C LEU A 108 12.19 -5.54 -4.10
N TYR A 109 12.46 -4.37 -3.52
CA TYR A 109 13.42 -4.25 -2.44
C TYR A 109 12.99 -5.05 -1.18
N LEU A 110 11.72 -4.99 -0.83
CA LEU A 110 11.16 -5.74 0.29
C LEU A 110 11.27 -7.26 0.07
N SER A 111 10.89 -7.74 -1.12
CA SER A 111 11.03 -9.14 -1.52
C SER A 111 12.48 -9.61 -1.35
N LEU A 112 13.44 -8.83 -1.86
CA LEU A 112 14.86 -9.13 -1.73
C LEU A 112 15.28 -9.22 -0.25
N MET A 113 14.91 -8.23 0.56
CA MET A 113 15.21 -8.22 2.00
C MET A 113 14.64 -9.44 2.72
N LEU A 114 13.42 -9.86 2.36
CA LEU A 114 12.76 -11.00 2.97
C LEU A 114 13.44 -12.32 2.58
N ILE A 115 13.91 -12.44 1.33
CA ILE A 115 14.73 -13.58 0.89
C ILE A 115 16.03 -13.64 1.69
N VAL A 116 16.74 -12.52 1.84
CA VAL A 116 17.98 -12.45 2.61
C VAL A 116 17.73 -12.82 4.08
N ALA A 117 16.65 -12.32 4.68
CA ALA A 117 16.27 -12.67 6.04
C ALA A 117 15.95 -14.17 6.20
N ALA A 118 15.22 -14.76 5.24
CA ALA A 118 14.91 -16.19 5.23
C ALA A 118 16.19 -17.04 5.16
N ILE A 119 17.14 -16.67 4.30
CA ILE A 119 18.45 -17.33 4.21
C ILE A 119 19.19 -17.22 5.54
N GLY A 120 19.26 -16.02 6.12
CA GLY A 120 19.89 -15.78 7.42
C GLY A 120 19.30 -16.65 8.52
N MET A 121 17.97 -16.79 8.57
CA MET A 121 17.27 -17.66 9.53
C MET A 121 17.60 -19.14 9.34
N VAL A 122 17.69 -19.62 8.10
CA VAL A 122 18.06 -21.01 7.80
C VAL A 122 19.50 -21.30 8.22
N VAL A 123 20.43 -20.39 7.89
CA VAL A 123 21.84 -20.49 8.29
C VAL A 123 21.95 -20.49 9.81
N PHE A 124 21.30 -19.53 10.48
CA PHE A 124 21.29 -19.44 11.94
C PHE A 124 20.74 -20.71 12.58
N ALA A 125 19.62 -21.25 12.07
CA ALA A 125 19.04 -22.50 12.57
C ALA A 125 20.03 -23.66 12.41
N LYS A 126 20.67 -23.79 11.24
CA LYS A 126 21.63 -24.87 10.96
C LYS A 126 22.86 -24.85 11.88
N PHE A 127 23.39 -23.68 12.23
CA PHE A 127 24.60 -23.57 13.05
C PHE A 127 24.34 -23.44 14.56
N SER A 128 23.26 -22.76 14.95
CA SER A 128 23.01 -22.47 16.37
C SER A 128 22.31 -23.62 17.09
N THR A 129 21.38 -24.33 16.42
CA THR A 129 20.65 -25.45 17.04
C THR A 129 21.57 -26.58 17.53
N PRO A 130 22.56 -27.10 16.76
CA PRO A 130 23.43 -28.17 17.27
C PRO A 130 24.27 -27.70 18.45
N THR A 131 24.68 -26.42 18.47
CA THR A 131 25.47 -25.85 19.55
C THR A 131 24.67 -25.78 20.85
N ILE A 132 23.40 -25.36 20.77
CA ILE A 132 22.49 -25.33 21.92
C ILE A 132 22.16 -26.74 22.41
N GLU A 133 21.95 -27.69 21.49
CA GLU A 133 21.72 -29.10 21.83
C GLU A 133 22.93 -29.72 22.51
N ALA A 134 24.15 -29.44 22.06
CA ALA A 134 25.37 -29.87 22.71
C ALA A 134 25.50 -29.29 24.14
N MET A 135 25.27 -27.98 24.32
CA MET A 135 25.26 -27.37 25.65
C MET A 135 24.20 -27.99 26.58
N ARG A 136 23.01 -28.30 26.03
CA ARG A 136 21.94 -28.96 26.78
C ARG A 136 22.32 -30.40 27.16
N ALA A 137 22.99 -31.13 26.27
CA ALA A 137 23.52 -32.46 26.55
C ALA A 137 24.59 -32.42 27.64
N ASP A 138 25.50 -31.44 27.61
CA ASP A 138 26.52 -31.23 28.64
C ASP A 138 25.90 -30.90 30.01
N MET A 139 24.88 -30.04 30.04
CA MET A 139 24.14 -29.73 31.28
C MET A 139 23.35 -30.94 31.81
N ALA A 140 22.94 -31.86 30.96
CA ALA A 140 22.25 -33.08 31.40
C ALA A 140 23.17 -34.05 32.15
N LEU A 141 24.50 -33.94 31.98
CA LEU A 141 25.50 -34.74 32.70
C LEU A 141 25.75 -34.24 34.13
N LEU A 142 25.36 -33.02 34.46
CA LEU A 142 25.47 -32.51 35.83
C LEU A 142 24.53 -33.32 36.74
N PRO A 143 25.00 -33.81 37.90
CA PRO A 143 24.21 -34.64 38.79
C PRO A 143 22.99 -33.84 39.27
N LYS A 144 21.83 -34.17 38.69
CA LYS A 144 20.56 -33.56 39.08
C LYS A 144 20.25 -34.01 40.49
N ALA A 145 20.27 -33.07 41.44
CA ALA A 145 19.66 -33.28 42.75
C ALA A 145 18.21 -33.70 42.47
N SER A 146 17.84 -34.91 42.88
CA SER A 146 16.57 -35.55 42.57
C SER A 146 15.44 -34.89 43.35
N VAL A 147 15.06 -33.68 42.95
CA VAL A 147 13.88 -33.00 43.50
C VAL A 147 12.69 -33.41 42.65
N GLY A 148 11.77 -34.17 43.25
CA GLY A 148 10.60 -34.81 42.63
C GLY A 148 9.48 -33.86 42.20
N ILE A 149 9.81 -32.74 41.55
CA ILE A 149 8.80 -31.88 40.92
C ILE A 149 8.49 -32.52 39.56
N GLY A 150 7.25 -32.98 39.41
CA GLY A 150 6.79 -33.77 38.25
C GLY A 150 7.07 -33.09 36.90
N PRO A 151 7.06 -33.86 35.80
CA PRO A 151 7.47 -33.40 34.48
C PRO A 151 6.56 -32.27 33.99
N THR A 152 6.91 -31.03 34.28
CA THR A 152 6.29 -29.86 33.67
C THR A 152 6.74 -29.82 32.22
N SER A 153 5.91 -30.41 31.35
CA SER A 153 6.04 -30.48 29.90
C SER A 153 6.01 -29.12 29.17
N LEU A 154 6.24 -28.02 29.90
CA LEU A 154 6.34 -26.66 29.39
C LEU A 154 7.72 -26.37 28.78
N ASN A 155 8.72 -27.21 29.01
CA ASN A 155 10.00 -27.15 28.30
C ASN A 155 9.91 -27.78 26.89
N ARG A 156 8.82 -27.49 26.17
CA ARG A 156 8.75 -27.68 24.72
C ARG A 156 9.50 -26.50 24.10
N GLY A 157 10.80 -26.41 24.39
CA GLY A 157 11.70 -25.41 23.85
C GLY A 157 11.48 -25.31 22.35
N ILE A 158 11.58 -24.09 21.83
CA ILE A 158 11.35 -23.74 20.42
C ILE A 158 12.11 -24.76 19.55
N SER A 159 11.42 -25.84 19.17
CA SER A 159 12.01 -26.95 18.44
C SER A 159 12.50 -26.41 17.11
N ALA A 160 13.57 -26.99 16.56
CA ALA A 160 14.08 -26.63 15.23
C ALA A 160 12.94 -26.52 14.19
N THR A 161 11.88 -27.31 14.36
CA THR A 161 10.61 -27.25 13.63
C THR A 161 9.99 -25.85 13.54
N TYR A 162 9.96 -25.05 14.61
CA TYR A 162 9.40 -23.69 14.59
C TYR A 162 10.28 -22.72 13.81
N LEU A 163 11.61 -22.86 13.88
CA LEU A 163 12.54 -22.05 13.07
C LEU A 163 12.40 -22.37 11.59
N TYR A 164 12.27 -23.65 11.23
CA TYR A 164 11.99 -24.07 9.86
C TYR A 164 10.61 -23.60 9.37
N ALA A 165 9.58 -23.70 10.22
CA ALA A 165 8.25 -23.19 9.90
C ALA A 165 8.29 -21.67 9.67
N ALA A 166 8.99 -20.90 10.52
CA ALA A 166 9.17 -19.47 10.33
C ALA A 166 9.92 -19.15 9.02
N ALA A 167 10.98 -19.88 8.71
CA ALA A 167 11.70 -19.72 7.44
C ALA A 167 10.83 -20.02 6.22
N LEU A 168 9.97 -21.06 6.29
CA LEU A 168 9.00 -21.37 5.25
C LEU A 168 7.96 -20.27 5.11
N VAL A 169 7.40 -19.78 6.21
CA VAL A 169 6.44 -18.66 6.19
C VAL A 169 7.08 -17.42 5.54
N CYS A 170 8.35 -17.13 5.84
CA CYS A 170 9.08 -16.08 5.17
C CYS A 170 9.22 -16.36 3.66
N ALA A 171 9.66 -17.55 3.25
CA ALA A 171 9.82 -17.90 1.84
C ALA A 171 8.50 -17.85 1.03
N PHE A 172 7.40 -18.34 1.61
CA PHE A 172 6.08 -18.23 0.98
C PHE A 172 5.56 -16.80 1.01
N GLY A 173 5.86 -16.04 2.06
CA GLY A 173 5.56 -14.62 2.17
C GLY A 173 6.25 -13.79 1.08
N SER A 174 7.54 -14.02 0.81
CA SER A 174 8.25 -13.34 -0.28
C SER A 174 7.67 -13.73 -1.64
N LEU A 175 7.34 -15.00 -1.86
CA LEU A 175 6.69 -15.44 -3.10
C LEU A 175 5.33 -14.77 -3.29
N ALA A 176 4.48 -14.74 -2.25
CA ALA A 176 3.19 -14.08 -2.27
C ALA A 176 3.35 -12.59 -2.59
N ILE A 177 4.32 -11.92 -1.98
CA ILE A 177 4.66 -10.53 -2.29
C ILE A 177 5.07 -10.37 -3.76
N VAL A 178 5.92 -11.23 -4.30
CA VAL A 178 6.34 -11.18 -5.71
C VAL A 178 5.16 -11.38 -6.66
N VAL A 179 4.26 -12.30 -6.34
CA VAL A 179 3.01 -12.49 -7.12
C VAL A 179 2.14 -11.24 -7.03
N LEU A 180 2.03 -10.63 -5.85
CA LEU A 180 1.25 -9.42 -5.61
C LEU A 180 1.82 -8.19 -6.32
N ILE A 181 3.16 -8.12 -6.50
CA ILE A 181 3.83 -7.13 -7.39
C ILE A 181 3.35 -7.27 -8.83
N GLY A 182 3.12 -8.50 -9.29
CA GLY A 182 2.58 -8.77 -10.63
C GLY A 182 1.15 -8.24 -10.80
N THR A 183 0.39 -8.12 -9.72
CA THR A 183 -0.99 -7.60 -9.75
C THR A 183 -1.02 -6.08 -9.55
N THR A 184 -1.20 -5.33 -10.65
CA THR A 184 -1.21 -3.85 -10.65
C THR A 184 -2.30 -3.24 -9.75
N ARG A 185 -3.43 -3.93 -9.57
CA ARG A 185 -4.56 -3.44 -8.78
C ARG A 185 -4.25 -3.30 -7.29
N PHE A 186 -3.64 -4.32 -6.69
CA PHE A 186 -3.30 -4.31 -5.26
C PHE A 186 -2.28 -3.24 -4.92
N ALA A 187 -1.31 -3.01 -5.81
CA ALA A 187 -0.32 -1.95 -5.65
C ALA A 187 -0.99 -0.56 -5.57
N ALA A 188 -1.97 -0.29 -6.44
CA ALA A 188 -2.68 0.99 -6.47
C ALA A 188 -3.51 1.21 -5.19
N GLU A 189 -4.22 0.20 -4.70
CA GLU A 189 -5.03 0.29 -3.48
C GLU A 189 -4.18 0.49 -2.22
N SER A 190 -3.08 -0.27 -2.09
CA SER A 190 -2.15 -0.16 -0.96
C SER A 190 -1.60 1.26 -0.84
N VAL A 191 -1.25 1.86 -1.98
CA VAL A 191 -0.70 3.21 -2.04
C VAL A 191 -1.76 4.26 -1.79
N ALA A 192 -2.99 4.04 -2.25
CA ALA A 192 -4.11 4.93 -1.96
C ALA A 192 -4.26 5.13 -0.45
N TRP A 193 -4.07 4.06 0.33
CA TRP A 193 -4.11 4.09 1.80
C TRP A 193 -2.95 4.87 2.43
N ILE A 194 -1.72 4.69 1.93
CA ILE A 194 -0.50 5.32 2.47
C ILE A 194 -0.38 6.83 2.12
N GLY A 195 -1.23 7.33 1.21
CA GLY A 195 -1.24 8.76 0.86
C GLY A 195 -1.50 9.05 -0.62
N GLY A 196 -1.74 8.01 -1.44
CA GLY A 196 -2.10 8.13 -2.84
C GLY A 196 -3.35 9.00 -3.05
N ASN A 197 -4.29 9.01 -2.09
CA ASN A 197 -5.46 9.90 -2.15
C ASN A 197 -5.09 11.39 -2.15
N ARG A 198 -4.07 11.80 -1.38
CA ARG A 198 -3.59 13.19 -1.38
C ARG A 198 -2.85 13.53 -2.68
N TYR A 199 -2.14 12.59 -3.28
CA TYR A 199 -1.51 12.79 -4.59
C TYR A 199 -2.58 12.93 -5.69
N ARG A 200 -3.56 12.02 -5.72
CA ARG A 200 -4.73 12.06 -6.62
C ARG A 200 -5.49 13.39 -6.50
N SER A 201 -5.78 13.85 -5.28
CA SER A 201 -6.48 15.11 -5.07
C SER A 201 -5.70 16.32 -5.57
N THR A 202 -4.37 16.33 -5.40
CA THR A 202 -3.50 17.42 -5.88
C THR A 202 -3.43 17.45 -7.40
N ARG A 203 -3.29 16.27 -8.03
CA ARG A 203 -3.28 16.16 -9.50
C ARG A 203 -4.61 16.56 -10.10
N ASN A 204 -5.72 16.14 -9.51
CA ASN A 204 -7.05 16.56 -9.92
C ASN A 204 -7.25 18.09 -9.75
N ALA A 205 -6.73 18.68 -8.67
CA ALA A 205 -6.78 20.13 -8.46
C ALA A 205 -5.93 20.89 -9.50
N ALA A 206 -4.71 20.42 -9.78
CA ALA A 206 -3.85 20.99 -10.82
C ALA A 206 -4.51 20.94 -12.19
N PHE A 207 -5.17 19.83 -12.51
CA PHE A 207 -5.93 19.69 -13.76
C PHE A 207 -7.14 20.63 -13.81
N ALA A 208 -7.92 20.72 -12.72
CA ALA A 208 -9.05 21.65 -12.65
C ALA A 208 -8.60 23.11 -12.85
N GLU A 209 -7.43 23.47 -12.31
CA GLU A 209 -6.85 24.79 -12.53
C GLU A 209 -6.43 25.01 -13.99
N LYS A 210 -5.79 24.01 -14.62
CA LYS A 210 -5.45 24.03 -16.05
C LYS A 210 -6.69 24.28 -16.92
N MET A 211 -7.79 23.62 -16.57
CA MET A 211 -9.07 23.73 -17.24
C MET A 211 -9.73 25.12 -17.06
N LEU A 212 -9.65 25.70 -15.86
CA LEU A 212 -10.09 27.07 -15.61
C LEU A 212 -9.26 28.08 -16.41
N ARG A 213 -7.95 27.88 -16.51
CA ARG A 213 -7.05 28.74 -17.29
C ARG A 213 -7.36 28.68 -18.79
N SER A 214 -7.57 27.49 -19.34
CA SER A 214 -7.93 27.35 -20.75
C SER A 214 -9.25 28.06 -21.08
N ARG A 215 -10.17 28.15 -20.10
CA ARG A 215 -11.43 28.90 -20.25
C ARG A 215 -11.21 30.41 -20.23
N LEU A 216 -10.25 30.88 -19.44
CA LEU A 216 -9.92 32.31 -19.31
C LEU A 216 -9.06 32.86 -20.46
N ASN A 217 -8.71 32.00 -21.43
CA ASN A 217 -8.09 32.32 -22.73
C ASN A 217 -7.10 33.50 -22.66
N ASP A 218 -5.94 33.26 -22.05
CA ASP A 218 -4.75 34.13 -22.08
C ASP A 218 -4.99 35.63 -21.90
N ARG A 219 -4.74 36.13 -20.69
CA ARG A 219 -3.73 37.18 -20.48
C ARG A 219 -3.45 37.40 -18.99
N SER A 220 -2.15 37.36 -18.69
CA SER A 220 -1.49 37.97 -17.53
C SER A 220 -1.70 37.35 -16.13
N THR A 221 -0.59 36.82 -15.61
CA THR A 221 -0.18 36.68 -14.18
C THR A 221 -0.47 35.41 -13.39
N SER A 222 -1.41 34.54 -13.79
CA SER A 222 -1.70 33.35 -12.96
C SER A 222 -0.75 32.16 -13.16
N GLY A 223 0.22 32.20 -14.08
CA GLY A 223 1.17 31.11 -14.41
C GLY A 223 1.69 30.29 -13.21
N LEU A 224 2.02 31.00 -12.12
CA LEU A 224 2.62 30.49 -10.90
C LEU A 224 1.82 29.38 -10.20
N SER A 225 0.48 29.42 -10.17
CA SER A 225 -0.29 28.48 -9.33
C SER A 225 -0.32 27.04 -9.86
N HIS A 226 -0.33 26.83 -11.17
CA HIS A 226 -0.35 25.50 -11.79
C HIS A 226 1.03 24.86 -11.71
N GLU A 227 2.10 25.62 -12.00
CA GLU A 227 3.47 25.17 -11.79
C GLU A 227 3.72 24.85 -10.32
N TYR A 228 3.17 25.67 -9.41
CA TYR A 228 3.18 25.39 -7.98
C TYR A 228 2.43 24.09 -7.62
N LEU A 229 1.22 23.85 -8.14
CA LEU A 229 0.48 22.61 -7.86
C LEU A 229 1.15 21.38 -8.47
N GLN A 230 1.75 21.50 -9.65
CA GLN A 230 2.52 20.43 -10.27
C GLN A 230 3.80 20.11 -9.48
N SER A 231 4.56 21.13 -9.07
CA SER A 231 5.75 20.94 -8.23
C SER A 231 5.39 20.41 -6.84
N LEU A 232 4.25 20.80 -6.27
CA LEU A 232 3.71 20.24 -5.03
C LEU A 232 3.32 18.76 -5.20
N ALA A 233 2.68 18.40 -6.31
CA ALA A 233 2.34 17.01 -6.63
C ALA A 233 3.61 16.15 -6.81
N ALA A 234 4.61 16.65 -7.53
CA ALA A 234 5.90 16.01 -7.70
C ALA A 234 6.62 15.82 -6.36
N SER A 235 6.65 16.87 -5.53
CA SER A 235 7.23 16.82 -4.17
C SER A 235 6.54 15.78 -3.30
N ARG A 236 5.21 15.67 -3.38
CA ARG A 236 4.44 14.64 -2.65
C ARG A 236 4.76 13.24 -3.15
N LEU A 237 4.92 13.04 -4.45
CA LEU A 237 5.32 11.76 -5.04
C LEU A 237 6.73 11.36 -4.56
N ILE A 238 7.68 12.30 -4.53
CA ILE A 238 9.03 12.07 -4.00
C ILE A 238 8.96 11.70 -2.53
N ARG A 239 8.20 12.44 -1.71
CA ARG A 239 8.01 12.11 -0.29
C ARG A 239 7.40 10.73 -0.12
N LEU A 240 6.42 10.36 -0.93
CA LEU A 240 5.80 9.03 -0.87
C LEU A 240 6.80 7.94 -1.26
N ARG A 241 7.64 8.19 -2.28
CA ARG A 241 8.73 7.30 -2.70
C ARG A 241 9.80 7.09 -1.61
N VAL A 242 10.02 8.08 -0.74
CA VAL A 242 10.99 7.99 0.36
C VAL A 242 10.35 7.43 1.64
N LEU A 243 9.15 7.89 1.99
CA LEU A 243 8.46 7.51 3.22
C LEU A 243 7.91 6.08 3.16
N ALA A 244 7.37 5.64 2.03
CA ALA A 244 6.84 4.29 1.90
C ALA A 244 7.87 3.20 2.25
N PRO A 245 9.08 3.18 1.66
CA PRO A 245 10.10 2.21 2.06
C PRO A 245 10.57 2.43 3.49
N MET A 246 10.67 3.66 3.99
CA MET A 246 11.07 3.91 5.38
C MET A 246 10.08 3.30 6.40
N ILE A 247 8.79 3.61 6.27
CA ILE A 247 7.74 3.07 7.15
C ILE A 247 7.77 1.55 7.09
N LEU A 248 7.93 1.00 5.89
CA LEU A 248 7.95 -0.42 5.69
C LEU A 248 9.19 -1.08 6.32
N ILE A 249 10.38 -0.48 6.19
CA ILE A 249 11.60 -0.96 6.84
C ILE A 249 11.46 -0.87 8.36
N ILE A 250 10.85 0.18 8.89
CA ILE A 250 10.62 0.32 10.34
C ILE A 250 9.66 -0.76 10.85
N LEU A 251 8.54 -0.97 10.17
CA LEU A 251 7.56 -1.97 10.58
C LEU A 251 8.08 -3.40 10.41
N LEU A 252 8.65 -3.71 9.25
CA LEU A 252 9.08 -5.06 8.89
C LEU A 252 10.45 -5.40 9.49
N GLY A 253 11.38 -4.46 9.44
CA GLY A 253 12.71 -4.60 10.07
C GLY A 253 12.63 -4.51 11.59
N GLY A 254 11.86 -3.58 12.14
CA GLY A 254 11.64 -3.48 13.59
C GLY A 254 10.86 -4.67 14.14
N GLY A 255 9.76 -5.06 13.48
CA GLY A 255 9.01 -6.26 13.84
C GLY A 255 9.83 -7.54 13.69
N GLY A 256 10.61 -7.65 12.62
CA GLY A 256 11.53 -8.77 12.38
C GLY A 256 12.65 -8.83 13.43
N ALA A 257 13.26 -7.70 13.78
CA ALA A 257 14.29 -7.63 14.82
C ALA A 257 13.72 -7.98 16.21
N MET A 258 12.50 -7.52 16.53
CA MET A 258 11.82 -7.91 17.77
C MET A 258 11.50 -9.40 17.80
N ALA A 259 10.97 -9.96 16.71
CA ALA A 259 10.69 -11.39 16.62
C ALA A 259 11.99 -12.21 16.71
N TYR A 260 13.05 -11.78 16.03
CA TYR A 260 14.36 -12.43 16.08
C TYR A 260 14.97 -12.38 17.48
N GLY A 261 14.97 -11.20 18.11
CA GLY A 261 15.43 -11.04 19.49
C GLY A 261 14.64 -11.93 20.43
N TRP A 262 13.31 -11.96 20.31
CA TRP A 262 12.48 -12.83 21.13
C TRP A 262 12.80 -14.31 20.93
N LEU A 263 12.99 -14.75 19.68
CA LEU A 263 13.39 -16.12 19.36
C LEU A 263 14.77 -16.49 19.92
N LEU A 264 15.73 -15.55 19.92
CA LEU A 264 17.09 -15.78 20.40
C LEU A 264 17.14 -15.77 21.94
N PHE A 265 16.46 -14.82 22.58
CA PHE A 265 16.48 -14.66 24.03
C PHE A 265 15.55 -15.63 24.76
N SER A 266 14.45 -16.08 24.16
CA SER A 266 13.53 -17.04 24.80
C SER A 266 14.21 -18.31 25.35
N PRO A 267 15.05 -19.05 24.59
CA PRO A 267 15.73 -20.22 25.12
C PRO A 267 16.74 -19.86 26.22
N LEU A 268 17.41 -18.71 26.12
CA LEU A 268 18.38 -18.24 27.11
C LEU A 268 17.69 -17.90 28.43
N VAL A 269 16.56 -17.20 28.38
CA VAL A 269 15.73 -16.88 29.56
C VAL A 269 15.19 -18.16 30.21
N SER A 270 14.73 -19.13 29.42
CA SER A 270 14.31 -20.44 29.94
C SER A 270 15.44 -21.15 30.67
N LEU A 271 16.67 -21.07 30.16
CA LEU A 271 17.83 -21.73 30.74
C LEU A 271 18.24 -21.06 32.07
N ILE A 272 18.23 -19.73 32.12
CA ILE A 272 18.47 -18.99 33.38
C ILE A 272 17.40 -19.34 34.42
N TYR A 273 16.13 -19.44 34.01
CA TYR A 273 15.04 -19.82 34.89
C TYR A 273 15.28 -21.21 35.49
N ASP A 274 15.58 -22.21 34.65
CA ASP A 274 15.88 -23.58 35.07
C ASP A 274 17.08 -23.64 36.04
N LEU A 275 18.13 -22.84 35.80
CA LEU A 275 19.29 -22.74 36.71
C LEU A 275 18.92 -22.07 38.03
N SER A 276 18.13 -21.00 38.01
CA SER A 276 17.74 -20.26 39.21
C SER A 276 16.90 -21.10 40.17
N GLU A 277 16.03 -21.97 39.63
CA GLU A 277 15.21 -22.87 40.43
C GLU A 277 16.09 -23.91 41.15
N SER A 278 17.14 -24.42 40.50
CA SER A 278 18.04 -25.41 41.10
C SER A 278 18.81 -24.91 42.34
N VAL A 279 19.14 -23.62 42.39
CA VAL A 279 19.94 -23.05 43.50
C VAL A 279 19.11 -22.93 44.78
N ILE A 280 17.86 -22.51 44.66
CA ILE A 280 16.97 -22.26 45.81
C ILE A 280 16.81 -23.53 46.67
N TRP A 281 16.72 -24.69 46.04
CA TRP A 281 16.54 -25.97 46.73
C TRP A 281 17.80 -26.52 47.40
N SER A 282 18.99 -26.01 47.11
CA SER A 282 20.23 -26.44 47.79
C SER A 282 20.47 -25.74 49.13
N THR A 283 19.69 -24.70 49.43
CA THR A 283 19.78 -23.93 50.68
C THR A 283 18.74 -24.30 51.74
N GLN A 284 17.87 -25.27 51.46
CA GLN A 284 16.95 -25.88 52.42
C GLN A 284 17.44 -27.27 52.82
#